data_AF-A0A831WQY7-F1
#
_entry.id   AF-A0A831WQY7-F1
#
_cell.length_a   1.000
_cell.length_b   1.000
_cell.length_c   1.000
_cell.angle_alpha   90.00
_cell.angle_beta   90.00
_cell.angle_gamma   90.00
#
_symmetry.space_group_name_H-M   'P 1'
#
loop_
_entity.id
_entity.type
_entity.pdbx_description
1 polymer ?
#
loop_
_entity_poly.entity_id
_entity_poly.type
_entity_poly.pdbx_seq_one_letter_code
_entity_poly.pdbx_strand_id
1 'polypeptide(L)'
;MSIVEAFWKPQEDIEEVKKEKSLATPIIYLLIAGILTAISAPIFTYSMSSIRSAVYASGSVGSMLSAGPGVAAILGFLMVFLGGLLGGLYYMLVMRALKTESDYFAGVATIAHTAMPASLGFLILSVLSLLPMVGIIIGAIISLIFFALSAGTLYNATREFFETDMITAFVGVSAFALSMVVIIYLFTFSMMTTLMTSLPTMPSMP
;
A
#
# COMPACT_ATOMS: atom_id res chain seq x y z
N MET A 1 14.11 -18.90 5.43
CA MET A 1 15.02 -17.92 4.76
C MET A 1 15.33 -16.69 5.62
N SER A 2 16.42 -15.94 5.39
CA SER A 2 16.59 -14.59 5.98
C SER A 2 15.70 -13.57 5.26
N ILE A 3 15.12 -12.60 5.97
CA ILE A 3 14.27 -11.53 5.39
C ILE A 3 14.98 -10.75 4.27
N VAL A 4 16.30 -10.58 4.36
CA VAL A 4 17.07 -9.90 3.32
C VAL A 4 17.14 -10.75 2.05
N GLU A 5 17.26 -12.07 2.19
CA GLU A 5 17.31 -13.00 1.05
C GLU A 5 15.94 -13.14 0.39
N ALA A 6 14.85 -13.06 1.17
CA ALA A 6 13.48 -13.04 0.66
C ALA A 6 13.23 -11.87 -0.32
N PHE A 7 13.91 -10.73 -0.13
CA PHE A 7 13.85 -9.61 -1.06
C PHE A 7 14.57 -9.88 -2.38
N TRP A 8 15.74 -10.53 -2.33
CA TRP A 8 16.56 -10.78 -3.52
C TRP A 8 16.07 -11.97 -4.32
N LYS A 9 15.37 -12.90 -3.67
CA LYS A 9 14.88 -14.14 -4.27
C LYS A 9 13.42 -14.41 -3.91
N PRO A 10 12.50 -13.54 -4.38
CA PRO A 10 11.10 -13.62 -3.99
C PRO A 10 10.41 -14.92 -4.42
N GLN A 11 10.87 -15.58 -5.49
CA GLN A 11 10.31 -16.87 -5.90
C GLN A 11 10.67 -18.02 -4.96
N GLU A 12 11.93 -18.10 -4.53
CA GLU A 12 12.38 -19.14 -3.58
C GLU A 12 11.65 -19.00 -2.24
N ASP A 13 11.44 -17.76 -1.79
CA ASP A 13 10.71 -17.47 -0.54
C ASP A 13 9.21 -17.79 -0.64
N ILE A 14 8.56 -17.49 -1.78
CA ILE A 14 7.16 -17.87 -2.03
C ILE A 14 7.00 -19.40 -1.95
N GLU A 15 7.92 -20.16 -2.52
CA GLU A 15 7.88 -21.63 -2.47
C GLU A 15 8.09 -22.18 -1.05
N GLU A 16 8.97 -21.58 -0.25
CA GLU A 16 9.20 -21.96 1.15
C GLU A 16 7.94 -21.69 2.00
N VAL A 17 7.39 -20.48 1.91
CA VAL A 17 6.16 -20.08 2.62
C VAL A 17 4.97 -20.94 2.19
N LYS A 18 4.86 -21.28 0.91
CA LYS A 18 3.83 -22.19 0.39
C LYS A 18 3.94 -23.59 1.01
N LYS A 19 5.16 -24.10 1.25
CA LYS A 19 5.38 -25.41 1.89
C LYS A 19 5.02 -25.38 3.38
N GLU A 20 5.32 -24.29 4.08
CA GLU A 20 5.01 -24.15 5.50
C GLU A 20 3.50 -24.06 5.77
N LYS A 21 2.72 -23.44 4.86
CA LYS A 21 1.27 -23.16 5.02
C LYS A 21 0.90 -22.47 6.34
N SER A 22 1.87 -21.82 6.99
CA SER A 22 1.68 -21.13 8.27
C SER A 22 1.43 -19.64 8.05
N LEU A 23 0.35 -19.12 8.65
CA LEU A 23 0.05 -17.68 8.63
C LEU A 23 1.09 -16.83 9.36
N ALA A 24 1.93 -17.43 10.20
CA ALA A 24 2.93 -16.69 10.99
C ALA A 24 3.88 -15.89 10.09
N THR A 25 4.39 -16.52 9.02
CA THR A 25 5.39 -15.90 8.13
C THR A 25 4.82 -14.69 7.36
N PRO A 26 3.66 -14.80 6.68
CA PRO A 26 2.98 -13.62 6.10
C PRO A 26 2.66 -12.50 7.09
N ILE A 27 2.25 -12.84 8.32
CA ILE A 27 1.95 -11.84 9.36
C ILE A 27 3.24 -11.09 9.77
N ILE A 28 4.37 -11.80 9.90
CA ILE A 28 5.67 -11.19 10.19
C ILE A 28 6.07 -10.23 9.06
N TYR A 29 5.88 -10.62 7.79
CA TYR A 29 6.16 -9.75 6.64
C TYR A 29 5.28 -8.50 6.64
N LEU A 30 3.98 -8.63 6.93
CA LEU A 30 3.10 -7.47 7.08
C LEU A 30 3.49 -6.58 8.25
N LEU A 31 3.94 -7.16 9.36
CA LEU A 31 4.40 -6.39 10.52
C LEU A 31 5.65 -5.58 10.18
N ILE A 32 6.62 -6.18 9.49
CA ILE A 32 7.83 -5.49 9.03
C ILE A 32 7.49 -4.40 8.02
N ALA A 33 6.68 -4.71 7.01
CA ALA A 33 6.18 -3.74 6.03
C ALA A 33 5.45 -2.56 6.71
N GLY A 34 4.63 -2.87 7.72
CA GLY A 34 3.95 -1.89 8.56
C GLY A 34 4.92 -0.99 9.30
N ILE A 35 5.95 -1.54 9.95
CA ILE A 35 6.98 -0.76 10.67
C ILE A 35 7.75 0.14 9.70
N LEU A 36 8.17 -0.39 8.55
CA LEU A 36 8.86 0.37 7.50
C LEU A 36 8.00 1.56 7.06
N THR A 37 6.70 1.33 6.82
CA THR A 37 5.77 2.39 6.44
C THR A 37 5.52 3.39 7.58
N ALA A 38 5.46 2.93 8.83
CA ALA A 38 5.31 3.76 10.01
C ALA A 38 6.47 4.73 10.20
N ILE A 39 7.69 4.33 9.84
CA ILE A 39 8.88 5.18 9.85
C ILE A 39 8.88 6.12 8.63
N SER A 40 8.45 5.61 7.48
CA SER A 40 8.44 6.35 6.20
C SER A 40 7.45 7.51 6.20
N ALA A 41 6.21 7.28 6.64
CA ALA A 41 5.14 8.26 6.54
C ALA A 41 5.42 9.59 7.28
N PRO A 42 5.95 9.61 8.52
CA PRO A 42 6.36 10.84 9.19
C PRO A 42 7.48 11.60 8.46
N ILE A 43 8.47 10.88 7.94
CA ILE A 43 9.59 11.49 7.21
C ILE A 43 9.09 12.15 5.94
N PHE A 44 8.25 11.44 5.18
CA PHE A 44 7.66 11.95 3.94
C PHE A 44 6.76 13.16 4.19
N THR A 45 5.88 13.10 5.20
CA THR A 45 4.99 14.22 5.55
C THR A 45 5.75 15.45 6.05
N TYR A 46 6.84 15.25 6.81
CA TYR A 46 7.74 16.32 7.21
C TYR A 46 8.46 16.94 6.01
N SER A 47 8.97 16.12 5.10
CA SER A 47 9.66 16.58 3.89
C SER A 47 8.75 17.37 2.93
N MET A 48 7.50 16.91 2.76
CA MET A 48 6.49 17.62 1.97
C MET A 48 5.98 18.92 2.62
N SER A 49 6.40 19.23 3.86
CA SER A 49 5.94 20.42 4.59
C SER A 49 6.32 21.74 3.90
N SER A 50 7.40 21.76 3.10
CA SER A 50 7.84 22.91 2.30
C SER A 50 6.98 23.15 1.05
N ILE A 51 6.17 22.16 0.62
CA ILE A 51 5.19 22.26 -0.49
C ILE A 51 3.79 22.65 0.06
N ARG A 52 3.67 22.92 1.37
CA ARG A 52 2.40 23.22 2.07
C ARG A 52 1.57 24.34 1.46
N SER A 53 2.16 25.33 0.79
CA SER A 53 1.43 26.51 0.35
C SER A 53 0.50 26.29 -0.85
N ALA A 54 0.72 25.24 -1.67
CA ALA A 54 -0.09 25.02 -2.88
C ALA A 54 -1.16 23.90 -2.73
N VAL A 55 -0.97 22.96 -1.80
CA VAL A 55 -1.85 21.77 -1.68
C VAL A 55 -2.85 21.88 -0.50
N TYR A 56 -2.64 22.81 0.45
CA TYR A 56 -3.45 22.92 1.68
C TYR A 56 -4.54 23.98 1.66
N ALA A 57 -4.84 24.61 0.52
CA ALA A 57 -5.88 25.62 0.49
C ALA A 57 -7.29 25.06 0.83
N SER A 58 -7.54 23.75 0.69
CA SER A 58 -8.92 23.24 0.79
C SER A 58 -9.02 21.71 0.77
N GLY A 59 -8.81 21.01 1.89
CA GLY A 59 -9.05 19.55 1.96
C GLY A 59 -8.70 18.87 3.28
N SER A 60 -9.53 17.93 3.73
CA SER A 60 -9.30 17.08 4.91
C SER A 60 -8.13 16.07 4.75
N VAL A 61 -7.55 15.91 3.55
CA VAL A 61 -6.23 15.27 3.38
C VAL A 61 -5.16 16.09 4.10
N GLY A 62 -5.32 17.42 4.08
CA GLY A 62 -4.49 18.34 4.83
C GLY A 62 -4.62 18.15 6.34
N SER A 63 -5.79 17.78 6.87
CA SER A 63 -5.90 17.47 8.30
C SER A 63 -5.15 16.19 8.68
N MET A 64 -5.12 15.19 7.80
CA MET A 64 -4.37 13.93 7.99
C MET A 64 -2.85 14.12 7.91
N LEU A 65 -2.35 14.95 6.99
CA LEU A 65 -0.93 15.33 6.96
C LEU A 65 -0.57 16.37 8.03
N SER A 66 -1.54 17.10 8.60
CA SER A 66 -1.33 18.03 9.72
C SER A 66 -1.38 17.34 11.08
N ALA A 67 -1.96 16.14 11.15
CA ALA A 67 -1.90 15.30 12.34
C ALA A 67 -0.44 14.91 12.50
N GLY A 68 0.21 15.41 13.57
CA GLY A 68 1.66 15.39 13.72
C GLY A 68 2.32 14.02 13.49
N PRO A 69 3.67 13.96 13.43
CA PRO A 69 4.42 12.79 12.96
C PRO A 69 4.02 11.47 13.65
N GLY A 70 3.62 11.49 14.93
CA GLY A 70 3.12 10.31 15.63
C GLY A 70 1.82 9.74 15.03
N VAL A 71 0.88 10.58 14.61
CA VAL A 71 -0.38 10.13 13.99
C VAL A 71 -0.12 9.56 12.60
N ALA A 72 0.75 10.20 11.81
CA ALA A 72 1.17 9.67 10.50
C ALA A 72 1.82 8.28 10.62
N ALA A 73 2.65 8.06 11.65
CA ALA A 73 3.26 6.76 11.92
C ALA A 73 2.20 5.69 12.24
N ILE A 74 1.29 5.99 13.17
CA ILE A 74 0.23 5.06 13.59
C ILE A 74 -0.69 4.71 12.41
N LEU A 75 -1.14 5.73 11.67
CA LEU A 75 -2.01 5.51 10.51
C LEU A 75 -1.29 4.73 9.40
N GLY A 76 -0.02 5.05 9.13
CA GLY A 76 0.79 4.31 8.15
C GLY A 76 0.96 2.84 8.54
N PHE A 77 1.28 2.57 9.82
CA PHE A 77 1.36 1.21 10.36
C PHE A 77 0.04 0.46 10.20
N LEU A 78 -1.06 1.04 10.69
CA LEU A 78 -2.38 0.40 10.67
C LEU A 78 -2.87 0.17 9.25
N MET A 79 -2.65 1.14 8.34
CA MET A 79 -3.04 1.01 6.94
C MET A 79 -2.35 -0.19 6.27
N VAL A 80 -1.04 -0.39 6.50
CA VAL A 80 -0.33 -1.52 5.87
C VAL A 80 -0.59 -2.83 6.60
N PHE A 81 -0.61 -2.83 7.93
CA PHE A 81 -0.81 -4.05 8.70
C PHE A 81 -2.26 -4.55 8.62
N LEU A 82 -3.23 -3.72 9.03
CA LEU A 82 -4.65 -4.10 8.97
C LEU A 82 -5.16 -4.10 7.53
N GLY A 83 -4.75 -3.14 6.71
CA GLY A 83 -5.10 -3.15 5.28
C GLY A 83 -4.48 -4.33 4.54
N GLY A 84 -3.31 -4.82 4.96
CA GLY A 84 -2.74 -6.06 4.43
C GLY A 84 -3.54 -7.31 4.81
N LEU A 85 -3.96 -7.41 6.07
CA LEU A 85 -4.79 -8.53 6.56
C LEU A 85 -6.19 -8.54 5.92
N LEU A 86 -6.85 -7.38 5.89
CA LEU A 86 -8.17 -7.21 5.27
C LEU A 86 -8.09 -7.28 3.74
N GLY A 87 -7.01 -6.72 3.16
CA GLY A 87 -6.71 -6.80 1.74
C GLY A 87 -6.48 -8.24 1.30
N GLY A 88 -5.79 -9.06 2.12
CA GLY A 88 -5.64 -10.48 1.88
C GLY A 88 -6.99 -11.22 1.90
N LEU A 89 -7.88 -10.88 2.83
CA LEU A 89 -9.24 -11.43 2.88
C LEU A 89 -10.02 -11.07 1.62
N TYR A 90 -10.00 -9.79 1.25
CA TYR A 90 -10.68 -9.29 0.06
C TYR A 90 -10.13 -9.96 -1.20
N TYR A 91 -8.81 -10.08 -1.31
CA TYR A 91 -8.15 -10.71 -2.45
C TYR A 91 -8.51 -12.19 -2.57
N MET A 92 -8.55 -12.92 -1.45
CA MET A 92 -9.06 -14.29 -1.42
C MET A 92 -10.49 -14.38 -1.96
N LEU A 93 -11.39 -13.47 -1.57
CA LEU A 93 -12.77 -13.47 -2.06
C LEU A 93 -12.85 -13.20 -3.57
N VAL A 94 -12.04 -12.26 -4.09
CA VAL A 94 -11.93 -11.99 -5.53
C VAL A 94 -11.47 -13.24 -6.28
N MET A 95 -10.42 -13.89 -5.78
CA MET A 95 -9.88 -15.09 -6.41
C MET A 95 -10.84 -16.29 -6.32
N ARG A 96 -11.58 -16.44 -5.21
CA ARG A 96 -12.64 -17.47 -5.09
C ARG A 96 -13.78 -17.23 -6.06
N ALA A 97 -14.14 -15.97 -6.35
CA ALA A 97 -15.12 -15.66 -7.39
C ALA A 97 -14.67 -16.10 -8.79
N LEU A 98 -13.36 -16.20 -9.03
CA LEU A 98 -12.74 -16.77 -10.23
C LEU A 98 -12.58 -18.30 -10.18
N LYS A 99 -13.27 -18.98 -9.25
CA LYS A 99 -13.25 -20.44 -9.04
C LYS A 99 -11.89 -21.00 -8.61
N THR A 100 -11.05 -20.20 -7.94
CA THR A 100 -9.84 -20.75 -7.30
C THR A 100 -10.16 -21.35 -5.93
N GLU A 101 -9.63 -22.54 -5.66
CA GLU A 101 -9.70 -23.19 -4.35
C GLU A 101 -8.58 -22.68 -3.47
N SER A 102 -8.81 -21.55 -2.81
CA SER A 102 -7.78 -20.88 -2.03
C SER A 102 -8.30 -20.45 -0.65
N ASP A 103 -7.37 -20.42 0.31
CA ASP A 103 -7.66 -20.05 1.69
C ASP A 103 -7.18 -18.64 2.02
N TYR A 104 -7.57 -18.16 3.20
CA TYR A 104 -7.18 -16.84 3.70
C TYR A 104 -5.65 -16.66 3.71
N PHE A 105 -4.92 -17.74 4.00
CA PHE A 105 -3.47 -17.79 3.90
C PHE A 105 -2.94 -17.34 2.53
N ALA A 106 -3.51 -17.83 1.43
CA ALA A 106 -3.06 -17.47 0.08
C ALA A 106 -3.22 -15.97 -0.19
N GLY A 107 -4.34 -15.40 0.25
CA GLY A 107 -4.60 -13.96 0.16
C GLY A 107 -3.62 -13.13 0.98
N VAL A 108 -3.44 -13.46 2.25
CA VAL A 108 -2.53 -12.71 3.15
C VAL A 108 -1.08 -12.85 2.71
N ALA A 109 -0.63 -14.05 2.37
CA ALA A 109 0.72 -14.30 1.86
C ALA A 109 1.00 -13.46 0.61
N THR A 110 0.08 -13.48 -0.35
CA THR A 110 0.20 -12.70 -1.57
C THR A 110 0.37 -11.21 -1.28
N ILE A 111 -0.49 -10.62 -0.44
CA ILE A 111 -0.38 -9.21 -0.06
C ILE A 111 0.88 -8.91 0.76
N ALA A 112 1.30 -9.82 1.64
CA ALA A 112 2.49 -9.65 2.47
C ALA A 112 3.79 -9.58 1.63
N HIS A 113 3.96 -10.50 0.67
CA HIS A 113 5.11 -10.50 -0.24
C HIS A 113 5.10 -9.31 -1.21
N THR A 114 3.93 -8.73 -1.48
CA THR A 114 3.78 -7.49 -2.25
C THR A 114 4.09 -6.25 -1.41
N ALA A 115 3.61 -6.20 -0.16
CA ALA A 115 3.74 -5.05 0.72
C ALA A 115 5.19 -4.76 1.13
N MET A 116 6.02 -5.80 1.26
CA MET A 116 7.43 -5.71 1.62
C MET A 116 8.24 -4.80 0.66
N PRO A 117 8.35 -5.11 -0.66
CA PRO A 117 9.09 -4.25 -1.60
C PRO A 117 8.46 -2.87 -1.75
N ALA A 118 7.13 -2.76 -1.69
CA ALA A 118 6.45 -1.46 -1.72
C ALA A 118 6.85 -0.57 -0.52
N SER A 119 6.92 -1.15 0.68
CA SER A 119 7.28 -0.41 1.91
C SER A 119 8.74 0.03 1.92
N LEU A 120 9.65 -0.78 1.37
CA LEU A 120 11.04 -0.37 1.16
C LEU A 120 11.16 0.76 0.14
N GLY A 121 10.46 0.67 -1.00
CA GLY A 121 10.39 1.75 -1.97
C GLY A 121 9.90 3.05 -1.32
N PHE A 122 8.84 2.96 -0.52
CA PHE A 122 8.30 4.12 0.19
C PHE A 122 9.28 4.70 1.21
N LEU A 123 10.06 3.87 1.92
CA LEU A 123 11.11 4.35 2.82
C LEU A 123 12.21 5.11 2.07
N ILE A 124 12.67 4.57 0.94
CA ILE A 124 13.68 5.22 0.10
C ILE A 124 13.16 6.56 -0.41
N LEU A 125 11.91 6.63 -0.89
CA LEU A 125 11.26 7.88 -1.27
C LEU A 125 11.29 8.88 -0.12
N SER A 126 10.87 8.42 1.06
CA SER A 126 10.74 9.25 2.26
C SER A 126 12.08 9.83 2.67
N VAL A 127 13.12 9.00 2.76
CA VAL A 127 14.48 9.46 3.13
C VAL A 127 15.05 10.41 2.09
N LEU A 128 14.98 10.06 0.80
CA LEU A 128 15.54 10.91 -0.27
C LEU A 128 14.77 12.21 -0.44
N SER A 129 13.48 12.24 -0.10
CA SER A 129 12.71 13.48 -0.16
C SER A 129 13.26 14.58 0.75
N LEU A 130 14.02 14.25 1.81
CA LEU A 130 14.67 15.23 2.67
C LEU A 130 15.70 16.09 1.94
N LEU A 131 16.20 15.64 0.79
CA LEU A 131 17.08 16.41 -0.08
C LEU A 131 16.23 17.22 -1.08
N PRO A 132 16.28 18.57 -1.04
CA PRO A 132 15.39 19.42 -1.84
C PRO A 132 15.58 19.23 -3.35
N MET A 133 14.45 19.21 -4.08
CA MET A 133 14.30 19.03 -5.53
C MET A 133 14.92 17.74 -6.14
N VAL A 134 16.22 17.54 -6.01
CA VAL A 134 16.96 16.42 -6.62
C VAL A 134 16.62 15.10 -5.93
N GLY A 135 16.48 15.13 -4.60
CA GLY A 135 16.17 13.94 -3.80
C GLY A 135 14.79 13.36 -4.07
N ILE A 136 13.79 14.22 -4.25
CA ILE A 136 12.42 13.78 -4.58
C ILE A 136 12.38 13.07 -5.94
N ILE A 137 13.06 13.62 -6.95
CA ILE A 137 13.08 13.03 -8.30
C ILE A 137 13.80 11.69 -8.30
N ILE A 138 15.00 11.62 -7.73
CA ILE A 138 15.78 10.38 -7.64
C ILE A 138 15.03 9.35 -6.79
N GLY A 139 14.49 9.79 -5.66
CA GLY A 139 13.66 8.96 -4.78
C GLY A 139 12.45 8.39 -5.49
N ALA A 140 11.73 9.19 -6.28
CA ALA A 140 10.59 8.72 -7.07
C ALA A 140 11.00 7.67 -8.11
N ILE A 141 12.10 7.89 -8.84
CA ILE A 141 12.61 6.93 -9.83
C ILE A 141 12.95 5.60 -9.16
N ILE A 142 13.68 5.61 -8.05
CA ILE A 142 14.06 4.39 -7.34
C ILE A 142 12.80 3.70 -6.78
N SER A 143 11.89 4.47 -6.21
CA SER A 143 10.66 3.92 -5.62
C SER A 143 9.75 3.28 -6.66
N LEU A 144 9.71 3.83 -7.88
CA LEU A 144 9.01 3.21 -9.01
C LEU A 144 9.56 1.83 -9.35
N ILE A 145 10.87 1.61 -9.23
CA ILE A 145 11.47 0.28 -9.43
C ILE A 145 10.93 -0.69 -8.36
N PHE A 146 10.89 -0.28 -7.10
CA PHE A 146 10.36 -1.11 -6.01
C PHE A 146 8.85 -1.36 -6.13
N PHE A 147 8.07 -0.37 -6.59
CA PHE A 147 6.65 -0.57 -6.87
C PHE A 147 6.43 -1.50 -8.07
N ALA A 148 7.27 -1.43 -9.10
CA ALA A 148 7.23 -2.38 -10.22
C ALA A 148 7.59 -3.79 -9.76
N LEU A 149 8.61 -3.95 -8.91
CA LEU A 149 8.96 -5.22 -8.28
C LEU A 149 7.81 -5.76 -7.44
N SER A 150 7.15 -4.91 -6.64
CA SER A 150 5.98 -5.23 -5.84
C SER A 150 4.80 -5.72 -6.70
N ALA A 151 4.52 -5.06 -7.84
CA ALA A 151 3.51 -5.52 -8.78
C ALA A 151 3.88 -6.87 -9.42
N GLY A 152 5.16 -7.08 -9.75
CA GLY A 152 5.67 -8.35 -10.23
C GLY A 152 5.55 -9.47 -9.19
N THR A 153 5.86 -9.19 -7.92
CA THR A 153 5.68 -10.16 -6.84
C THR A 153 4.21 -10.44 -6.58
N LEU A 154 3.32 -9.46 -6.68
CA LEU A 154 1.87 -9.67 -6.58
C LEU A 154 1.38 -10.68 -7.60
N TYR A 155 1.82 -10.53 -8.85
CA TYR A 155 1.44 -11.42 -9.94
C TYR A 155 1.94 -12.85 -9.74
N ASN A 156 3.24 -12.99 -9.43
CA ASN A 156 3.87 -14.30 -9.21
C ASN A 156 3.30 -14.99 -7.96
N ALA A 157 3.16 -14.26 -6.86
CA ALA A 157 2.58 -14.77 -5.62
C ALA A 157 1.12 -15.19 -5.82
N THR A 158 0.34 -14.43 -6.61
CA THR A 158 -1.03 -14.84 -6.97
C THR A 158 -1.03 -16.16 -7.70
N ARG A 159 -0.23 -16.31 -8.76
CA ARG A 159 -0.15 -17.56 -9.53
C ARG A 159 0.21 -18.74 -8.63
N GLU A 160 1.18 -18.54 -7.74
CA GLU A 160 1.79 -19.62 -6.98
C GLU A 160 0.98 -20.02 -5.74
N PHE A 161 0.44 -19.05 -4.98
CA PHE A 161 -0.36 -19.31 -3.78
C PHE A 161 -1.81 -19.70 -4.08
N PHE A 162 -2.36 -19.24 -5.21
CA PHE A 162 -3.72 -19.61 -5.64
C PHE A 162 -3.73 -20.78 -6.63
N GLU A 163 -2.56 -21.35 -6.94
CA GLU A 163 -2.38 -22.51 -7.84
C GLU A 163 -3.16 -22.37 -9.14
N THR A 164 -3.06 -21.20 -9.76
CA THR A 164 -3.93 -20.81 -10.87
C THR A 164 -3.13 -20.46 -12.11
N ASP A 165 -3.80 -20.52 -13.27
CA ASP A 165 -3.21 -20.13 -14.54
C ASP A 165 -2.87 -18.64 -14.56
N MET A 166 -1.86 -18.31 -15.36
CA MET A 166 -1.36 -16.95 -15.54
C MET A 166 -2.47 -15.96 -15.96
N ILE A 167 -3.43 -16.42 -16.77
CA ILE A 167 -4.57 -15.59 -17.19
C ILE A 167 -5.50 -15.31 -16.01
N THR A 168 -5.83 -16.31 -15.20
CA THR A 168 -6.71 -16.15 -14.03
C THR A 168 -6.06 -15.26 -12.98
N ALA A 169 -4.75 -15.41 -12.74
CA ALA A 169 -3.99 -14.50 -11.88
C ALA A 169 -4.06 -13.05 -12.40
N PHE A 170 -3.96 -12.84 -13.71
CA PHE A 170 -4.09 -11.51 -14.31
C PHE A 170 -5.48 -10.89 -14.11
N VAL A 171 -6.53 -11.68 -14.33
CA VAL A 171 -7.91 -11.22 -14.11
C VAL A 171 -8.14 -10.90 -12.63
N GLY A 172 -7.60 -11.71 -11.72
CA GLY A 172 -7.68 -11.48 -10.27
C GLY A 172 -6.98 -10.20 -9.82
N VAL A 173 -5.71 -10.03 -10.21
CA VAL A 173 -4.92 -8.83 -9.91
C VAL A 173 -5.59 -7.58 -10.49
N SER A 174 -6.07 -7.64 -11.73
CA SER A 174 -6.73 -6.49 -12.37
C SER A 174 -8.07 -6.13 -11.72
N ALA A 175 -8.90 -7.12 -11.36
CA ALA A 175 -10.14 -6.89 -10.62
C ALA A 175 -9.88 -6.26 -9.24
N PHE A 176 -8.87 -6.76 -8.52
CA PHE A 176 -8.43 -6.18 -7.26
C PHE A 176 -7.88 -4.76 -7.41
N ALA A 177 -7.07 -4.50 -8.44
CA ALA A 177 -6.52 -3.17 -8.70
C ALA A 177 -7.62 -2.17 -9.09
N LEU A 178 -8.54 -2.55 -9.99
CA LEU A 178 -9.65 -1.70 -10.41
C LEU A 178 -10.59 -1.36 -9.25
N SER A 179 -10.91 -2.34 -8.40
CA SER A 179 -11.74 -2.09 -7.21
C SER A 179 -11.04 -1.17 -6.21
N MET A 180 -9.72 -1.32 -6.00
CA MET A 180 -8.94 -0.38 -5.19
C MET A 180 -8.95 1.03 -5.79
N VAL A 181 -8.80 1.18 -7.11
CA VAL A 181 -8.91 2.48 -7.79
C VAL A 181 -10.27 3.12 -7.57
N VAL A 182 -11.36 2.35 -7.66
CA VAL A 182 -12.72 2.83 -7.39
C VAL A 182 -12.87 3.28 -5.94
N ILE A 183 -12.37 2.52 -4.97
CA ILE A 183 -12.44 2.90 -3.54
C ILE A 183 -11.65 4.19 -3.30
N ILE A 184 -10.44 4.30 -3.85
CA ILE A 184 -9.61 5.50 -3.74
C ILE A 184 -10.35 6.70 -4.36
N TYR A 185 -10.96 6.54 -5.54
CA TYR A 185 -11.73 7.59 -6.20
C TYR A 185 -12.97 8.01 -5.41
N LEU A 186 -13.73 7.06 -4.86
CA LEU A 186 -14.90 7.37 -4.03
C LEU A 186 -14.50 8.08 -2.74
N PHE A 187 -13.38 7.68 -2.13
CA PHE A 187 -12.85 8.32 -0.94
C PHE A 187 -12.45 9.77 -1.23
N THR A 188 -11.74 10.03 -2.32
CA THR A 188 -11.36 11.40 -2.71
C THR A 188 -12.56 12.26 -3.10
N PHE A 189 -13.56 11.70 -3.78
CA PHE A 189 -14.78 12.44 -4.16
C PHE A 189 -15.69 12.76 -2.96
N SER A 190 -15.89 11.80 -2.05
CA SER A 190 -16.64 12.00 -0.79
C SER A 190 -15.99 13.09 0.07
N MET A 191 -14.65 13.11 0.09
CA MET A 191 -13.88 14.13 0.78
C MET A 191 -14.06 15.52 0.15
N MET A 192 -14.08 15.62 -1.19
CA MET A 192 -14.32 16.86 -1.91
C MET A 192 -15.74 17.41 -1.71
N THR A 193 -16.75 16.53 -1.66
CA THR A 193 -18.16 16.95 -1.47
C THR A 193 -18.45 17.41 -0.04
N THR A 194 -17.86 16.76 0.96
CA THR A 194 -17.93 17.19 2.38
C THR A 194 -17.26 18.56 2.59
N LEU A 195 -16.23 18.86 1.81
CA LEU A 195 -15.54 20.15 1.82
C LEU A 195 -16.39 21.28 1.22
N MET A 196 -17.08 21.04 0.09
CA MET A 196 -17.92 22.06 -0.54
C MET A 196 -19.14 22.43 0.31
N THR A 197 -19.67 21.48 1.08
CA THR A 197 -20.86 21.69 1.94
C THR A 197 -20.54 22.35 3.28
N SER A 198 -19.27 22.42 3.69
CA SER A 198 -18.83 23.06 4.94
C SER A 198 -18.35 24.51 4.74
N LEU A 199 -18.35 25.04 3.51
CA LEU A 199 -18.14 26.46 3.26
C LEU A 199 -19.36 27.27 3.74
N PRO A 200 -19.17 28.33 4.54
CA PRO A 200 -20.29 29.15 5.01
C PRO A 200 -20.98 29.76 3.79
N THR A 201 -22.26 29.40 3.59
CA THR A 201 -23.13 30.09 2.65
C THR A 201 -23.15 31.57 3.06
N MET A 202 -22.63 32.46 2.21
CA MET A 202 -22.72 33.89 2.47
C MET A 202 -24.20 34.24 2.70
N PRO A 203 -24.54 34.98 3.76
CA PRO A 203 -25.91 35.45 3.93
C PRO A 203 -26.26 36.29 2.71
N SER A 204 -27.27 35.85 1.97
CA SER A 204 -27.86 36.65 0.90
C SER A 204 -28.28 37.99 1.49
N MET A 205 -27.60 39.07 1.09
CA MET A 205 -28.02 40.41 1.48
C MET A 205 -29.42 40.66 0.89
N PRO A 206 -30.36 41.22 1.70
CA PRO A 206 -31.71 41.54 1.27
C PRO A 206 -31.76 42.68 0.24
#